data_AF-A0A7C1Z2R4-F1
#
_entry.id   AF-A0A7C1Z2R4-F1
#
_cell.length_a   1.000
_cell.length_b   1.000
_cell.length_c   1.000
_cell.angle_alpha   90.00
_cell.angle_beta   90.00
_cell.angle_gamma   90.00
#
_symmetry.space_group_name_H-M   'P 1'
#
loop_
_entity.id
_entity.type
_entity.pdbx_description
1 polymer ?
#
loop_
_entity_poly.entity_id
_entity_poly.type
_entity_poly.pdbx_seq_one_letter_code
_entity_poly.pdbx_strand_id
1 'polypeptide(L)'
;MLIRDELISKMDNRTLSATDLNEYYGIYTKIANESEEIRSFCKDWDVTIFFSTGSEADHWIKIENNQFSFGMGKIDNPDVIYKIAAFNFLRILQWVNDYLFSLFFGMLIIEKGISDSDKFIWIDSKIRGKMLKIINKIKTNHEVKDKYTLSYEDYLLLQERVRLKLKKFSELKEIPWYLASPENKDSIGLRIEQRAKEYPDRMAMYYEEEKYTNKQFNEWTNRYANYFLNKVGLKKGDVAVVFLENRSEIMFVIIAMAKIGVISSLINTRQ
;
A
#
# COMPACT_ATOMS: atom_id res chain seq x y z
N MET A 1 24.83 -14.53 -7.03
CA MET A 1 24.78 -13.06 -7.15
C MET A 1 23.71 -12.73 -8.20
N LEU A 2 22.45 -12.73 -7.78
CA LEU A 2 21.29 -12.86 -8.68
C LEU A 2 20.81 -11.50 -9.21
N ILE A 3 21.11 -10.43 -8.47
CA ILE A 3 20.78 -9.03 -8.78
C ILE A 3 22.12 -8.31 -9.02
N ARG A 4 22.25 -7.59 -10.14
CA ARG A 4 23.47 -6.84 -10.47
C ARG A 4 23.50 -5.50 -9.74
N ASP A 5 24.69 -5.04 -9.37
CA ASP A 5 24.89 -3.77 -8.66
C ASP A 5 24.35 -2.56 -9.45
N GLU A 6 24.38 -2.63 -10.79
CA GLU A 6 23.82 -1.59 -11.65
C GLU A 6 22.30 -1.42 -11.46
N LEU A 7 21.54 -2.52 -11.44
CA LEU A 7 20.10 -2.47 -11.24
C LEU A 7 19.75 -1.92 -9.87
N ILE A 8 20.51 -2.32 -8.83
CA ILE A 8 20.37 -1.80 -7.47
C ILE A 8 20.61 -0.28 -7.44
N SER A 9 21.68 0.18 -8.08
CA SER A 9 22.00 1.61 -8.19
C SER A 9 20.89 2.40 -8.90
N LYS A 10 20.33 1.86 -10.00
CA LYS A 10 19.20 2.51 -10.70
C LYS A 10 17.93 2.57 -9.86
N MET A 11 17.65 1.55 -9.07
CA MET A 11 16.52 1.54 -8.14
C MET A 11 16.68 2.60 -7.04
N ASP A 12 17.86 2.69 -6.43
CA ASP A 12 18.16 3.66 -5.37
C ASP A 12 18.09 5.12 -5.87
N ASN A 13 18.65 5.36 -7.05
CA ASN A 13 18.71 6.69 -7.66
C ASN A 13 17.43 7.07 -8.40
N ARG A 14 16.44 6.17 -8.43
CA ARG A 14 15.15 6.35 -9.09
C ARG A 14 15.24 6.58 -10.60
N THR A 15 16.17 5.87 -11.25
CA THR A 15 16.49 6.01 -12.67
C THR A 15 16.15 4.78 -13.51
N LEU A 16 15.40 3.81 -12.97
CA LEU A 16 14.90 2.68 -13.77
C LEU A 16 14.06 3.18 -14.96
N SER A 17 14.28 2.55 -16.11
CA SER A 17 13.64 2.84 -17.38
C SER A 17 13.05 1.58 -18.00
N ALA A 18 12.38 1.71 -19.14
CA ALA A 18 11.79 0.58 -19.86
C ALA A 18 12.83 -0.47 -20.28
N THR A 19 14.06 -0.04 -20.60
CA THR A 19 15.13 -0.94 -21.05
C THR A 19 15.62 -1.89 -19.95
N ASP A 20 15.40 -1.51 -18.69
CA ASP A 20 15.78 -2.30 -17.52
C ASP A 20 14.76 -3.40 -17.18
N LEU A 21 13.56 -3.37 -17.77
CA LEU A 21 12.48 -4.31 -17.45
C LEU A 21 12.84 -5.77 -17.75
N ASN A 22 13.60 -6.02 -18.83
CA ASN A 22 14.05 -7.37 -19.15
C ASN A 22 14.93 -7.95 -18.05
N GLU A 23 15.88 -7.16 -17.53
CA GLU A 23 16.75 -7.60 -16.45
C GLU A 23 15.97 -7.75 -15.14
N TYR A 24 15.13 -6.76 -14.81
CA TYR A 24 14.28 -6.78 -13.62
C TYR A 24 13.40 -8.03 -13.58
N TYR A 25 12.70 -8.33 -14.67
CA TYR A 25 11.79 -9.47 -14.73
C TYR A 25 12.49 -10.82 -14.86
N GLY A 26 13.71 -10.86 -15.42
CA GLY A 26 14.56 -12.04 -15.36
C GLY A 26 14.89 -12.46 -13.92
N ILE A 27 15.16 -11.48 -13.06
CA ILE A 27 15.39 -11.70 -11.62
C ILE A 27 14.09 -12.07 -10.92
N TYR A 28 13.02 -11.32 -11.19
CA TYR A 28 11.71 -11.50 -10.59
C TYR A 28 11.19 -12.93 -10.79
N THR A 29 11.17 -13.40 -12.04
CA THR A 29 10.69 -14.74 -12.39
C THR A 29 11.58 -15.83 -11.82
N LYS A 30 12.90 -15.63 -11.77
CA LYS A 30 13.82 -16.58 -11.12
C LYS A 30 13.52 -16.72 -9.63
N ILE A 31 13.31 -15.63 -8.91
CA ILE A 31 12.93 -15.66 -7.48
C ILE A 31 11.57 -16.36 -7.29
N ALA A 32 10.60 -16.06 -8.14
CA ALA A 32 9.30 -16.70 -8.11
C ALA A 32 9.42 -18.22 -8.30
N ASN A 33 10.16 -18.63 -9.33
CA ASN A 33 10.35 -20.03 -9.71
C ASN A 33 11.24 -20.82 -8.75
N GLU A 34 12.09 -20.19 -7.94
CA GLU A 34 12.90 -20.87 -6.92
C GLU A 34 12.15 -20.99 -5.58
N SER A 35 11.14 -20.15 -5.33
CA SER A 35 10.42 -20.09 -4.06
C SER A 35 9.25 -21.07 -3.96
N GLU A 36 9.41 -22.15 -3.19
CA GLU A 36 8.35 -23.15 -2.94
C GLU A 36 7.05 -22.55 -2.37
N GLU A 37 7.16 -21.57 -1.46
CA GLU A 37 6.01 -20.82 -0.92
C GLU A 37 5.16 -20.16 -2.03
N ILE A 38 5.82 -19.56 -3.03
CA ILE A 38 5.15 -18.84 -4.12
C ILE A 38 4.54 -19.86 -5.09
N ARG A 39 5.32 -20.89 -5.46
CA ARG A 39 4.84 -21.97 -6.32
C ARG A 39 3.67 -22.75 -5.70
N SER A 40 3.69 -22.99 -4.40
CA SER A 40 2.58 -23.67 -3.73
C SER A 40 1.30 -22.81 -3.72
N PHE A 41 1.43 -21.49 -3.63
CA PHE A 41 0.30 -20.57 -3.69
C PHE A 41 -0.32 -20.49 -5.09
N CYS A 42 0.51 -20.60 -6.14
CA CYS A 42 0.08 -20.54 -7.54
C CYS A 42 -0.37 -21.88 -8.11
N LYS A 43 -0.51 -22.91 -7.27
CA LYS A 43 -0.93 -24.23 -7.70
C LYS A 43 -2.30 -24.15 -8.37
N ASP A 44 -2.43 -24.76 -9.54
CA ASP A 44 -3.65 -24.81 -10.35
C ASP A 44 -4.19 -23.42 -10.75
N TRP A 45 -3.29 -22.43 -10.87
CA TRP A 45 -3.61 -21.07 -11.26
C TRP A 45 -2.76 -20.62 -12.44
N ASP A 46 -3.30 -20.84 -13.63
CA ASP A 46 -2.72 -20.34 -14.87
C ASP A 46 -3.33 -18.97 -15.19
N VAL A 47 -2.48 -17.98 -15.45
CA VAL A 47 -2.91 -16.59 -15.68
C VAL A 47 -1.89 -15.83 -16.53
N THR A 48 -2.40 -15.00 -17.43
CA THR A 48 -1.62 -14.03 -18.20
C THR A 48 -2.00 -12.62 -17.80
N ILE A 49 -1.03 -11.87 -17.26
CA ILE A 49 -1.21 -10.52 -16.75
C ILE A 49 -0.48 -9.56 -17.68
N PHE A 50 -1.23 -8.66 -18.31
CA PHE A 50 -0.69 -7.66 -19.21
C PHE A 50 -0.65 -6.29 -18.54
N PHE A 51 0.50 -5.62 -18.64
CA PHE A 51 0.74 -4.26 -18.19
C PHE A 51 0.79 -3.35 -19.40
N SER A 52 -0.34 -2.72 -19.69
CA SER A 52 -0.49 -1.71 -20.74
C SER A 52 0.00 -0.36 -20.21
N THR A 53 1.23 -0.01 -20.54
CA THR A 53 1.83 1.30 -20.21
C THR A 53 1.67 2.36 -21.28
N GLY A 54 1.28 1.96 -22.49
CA GLY A 54 1.14 2.85 -23.63
C GLY A 54 2.50 3.32 -24.15
N SER A 55 3.55 2.54 -23.92
CA SER A 55 4.92 2.84 -24.34
C SER A 55 5.72 1.56 -24.58
N GLU A 56 7.02 1.70 -24.86
CA GLU A 56 7.99 0.59 -24.91
C GLU A 56 8.11 -0.22 -23.60
N ALA A 57 7.50 0.25 -22.51
CA ALA A 57 7.40 -0.47 -21.25
C ALA A 57 6.19 -1.41 -21.18
N ASP A 58 5.39 -1.56 -22.24
CA ASP A 58 4.37 -2.60 -22.33
C ASP A 58 5.03 -3.97 -22.11
N HIS A 59 4.46 -4.80 -21.24
CA HIS A 59 4.99 -6.14 -20.95
C HIS A 59 3.92 -7.02 -20.31
N TRP A 60 4.22 -8.31 -20.19
CA TRP A 60 3.34 -9.29 -19.58
C TRP A 60 4.10 -10.25 -18.66
N ILE A 61 3.37 -10.78 -17.69
CA ILE A 61 3.80 -11.89 -16.83
C ILE A 61 2.81 -13.02 -17.03
N LYS A 62 3.31 -14.23 -17.25
CA LYS A 62 2.49 -15.43 -17.39
C LYS A 62 2.89 -16.45 -16.34
N ILE A 63 1.89 -17.00 -15.66
CA ILE A 63 2.03 -18.15 -14.79
C ILE A 63 1.32 -19.30 -15.50
N GLU A 64 2.06 -20.35 -15.80
CA GLU A 64 1.53 -21.53 -16.50
C GLU A 64 2.24 -22.77 -15.99
N ASN A 65 1.49 -23.81 -15.65
CA ASN A 65 2.06 -25.04 -15.08
C ASN A 65 2.95 -24.77 -13.86
N ASN A 66 2.54 -23.82 -13.02
CA ASN A 66 3.27 -23.38 -11.83
C ASN A 66 4.69 -22.82 -12.11
N GLN A 67 4.89 -22.27 -13.31
CA GLN A 67 6.11 -21.58 -13.71
C GLN A 67 5.80 -20.15 -14.14
N PHE A 68 6.63 -19.22 -13.67
CA PHE A 68 6.59 -17.82 -14.03
C PHE A 68 7.45 -17.56 -15.26
N SER A 69 6.88 -16.84 -16.21
CA SER A 69 7.56 -16.31 -17.38
C SER A 69 7.12 -14.87 -17.61
N PHE A 70 7.87 -14.15 -18.44
CA PHE A 70 7.55 -12.78 -18.79
C PHE A 70 7.94 -12.52 -20.25
N GLY A 71 7.40 -11.45 -20.82
CA GLY A 71 7.83 -10.94 -22.11
C GLY A 71 7.51 -9.46 -22.26
N MET A 72 8.24 -8.82 -23.17
CA MET A 72 8.07 -7.40 -23.49
C MET A 72 7.10 -7.24 -24.66
N GLY A 73 6.44 -6.08 -24.71
CA GLY A 73 5.43 -5.74 -25.69
C GLY A 73 4.04 -6.26 -25.33
N LYS A 74 3.18 -6.29 -26.36
CA LYS A 74 1.78 -6.70 -26.24
C LYS A 74 1.65 -8.21 -26.22
N ILE A 75 0.54 -8.68 -25.66
CA ILE A 75 0.12 -10.07 -25.67
C ILE A 75 -1.34 -10.18 -26.06
N ASP A 76 -1.68 -11.25 -26.76
CA ASP A 76 -3.06 -11.52 -27.15
C ASP A 76 -3.83 -12.18 -26.01
N ASN A 77 -5.10 -11.80 -25.86
CA ASN A 77 -6.05 -12.38 -24.92
C ASN A 77 -5.55 -12.53 -23.46
N PRO A 78 -4.99 -11.48 -22.83
CA PRO A 78 -4.60 -11.56 -21.43
C PRO A 78 -5.81 -11.78 -20.51
N ASP A 79 -5.61 -12.50 -19.42
CA ASP A 79 -6.62 -12.75 -18.39
C ASP A 79 -6.82 -11.51 -17.51
N VAL A 80 -5.74 -10.80 -17.21
CA VAL A 80 -5.71 -9.55 -16.44
C VAL A 80 -5.10 -8.44 -17.26
N ILE A 81 -5.73 -7.25 -17.25
CA ILE A 81 -5.21 -6.06 -17.92
C ILE A 81 -5.06 -4.93 -16.92
N TYR A 82 -3.81 -4.50 -16.72
CA TYR A 82 -3.45 -3.31 -15.96
C TYR A 82 -3.11 -2.17 -16.90
N LYS A 83 -3.86 -1.07 -16.81
CA LYS A 83 -3.56 0.18 -17.49
C LYS A 83 -2.91 1.15 -16.52
N ILE A 84 -1.67 1.55 -16.80
CA ILE A 84 -0.89 2.43 -15.92
C ILE A 84 0.20 3.13 -16.72
N ALA A 85 0.32 4.46 -16.62
CA ALA A 85 1.40 5.17 -17.31
C ALA A 85 2.79 4.62 -16.92
N ALA A 86 3.69 4.47 -17.89
CA ALA A 86 5.02 3.87 -17.69
C ALA A 86 5.79 4.48 -16.50
N PHE A 87 5.73 5.81 -16.35
CA PHE A 87 6.33 6.52 -15.23
C PHE A 87 5.81 6.02 -13.86
N ASN A 88 4.49 5.86 -13.71
CA ASN A 88 3.88 5.37 -12.47
C ASN A 88 4.24 3.91 -12.23
N PHE A 89 4.31 3.12 -13.28
CA PHE A 89 4.68 1.72 -13.19
C PHE A 89 6.13 1.52 -12.74
N LEU A 90 7.08 2.24 -13.34
CA LEU A 90 8.49 2.18 -12.96
C LEU A 90 8.69 2.59 -11.50
N ARG A 91 7.90 3.54 -10.99
CA ARG A 91 7.89 3.90 -9.56
C ARG A 91 7.40 2.78 -8.65
N ILE A 92 6.50 1.91 -9.12
CA ILE A 92 6.10 0.71 -8.36
C ILE A 92 7.28 -0.27 -8.26
N LEU A 93 8.02 -0.47 -9.36
CA LEU A 93 9.17 -1.36 -9.39
C LEU A 93 10.33 -0.85 -8.51
N GLN A 94 10.49 0.48 -8.43
CA GLN A 94 11.45 1.18 -7.57
C GLN A 94 10.99 1.30 -6.10
N TRP A 95 9.88 0.67 -5.71
CA TRP A 95 9.29 0.71 -4.37
C TRP A 95 8.91 2.11 -3.87
N VAL A 96 8.75 3.06 -4.78
CA VAL A 96 8.27 4.41 -4.44
C VAL A 96 6.76 4.38 -4.20
N ASN A 97 6.05 3.60 -5.01
CA ASN A 97 4.61 3.36 -4.89
C ASN A 97 4.35 1.85 -4.79
N ASP A 98 3.14 1.47 -4.40
CA ASP A 98 2.64 0.10 -4.52
C ASP A 98 1.37 0.04 -5.38
N TYR A 99 1.00 -1.16 -5.83
CA TYR A 99 -0.16 -1.38 -6.69
C TYR A 99 -1.47 -0.87 -6.08
N LEU A 100 -1.65 -0.99 -4.76
CA LEU A 100 -2.85 -0.52 -4.07
C LEU A 100 -2.88 1.00 -4.05
N PHE A 101 -1.77 1.64 -3.69
CA PHE A 101 -1.65 3.09 -3.77
C PHE A 101 -2.01 3.58 -5.17
N SER A 102 -1.42 3.00 -6.21
CA SER A 102 -1.72 3.37 -7.58
C SER A 102 -3.18 3.13 -7.97
N LEU A 103 -3.82 2.07 -7.47
CA LEU A 103 -5.25 1.81 -7.69
C LEU A 103 -6.14 2.83 -6.97
N PHE A 104 -5.85 3.13 -5.70
CA PHE A 104 -6.61 4.07 -4.87
C PHE A 104 -6.62 5.49 -5.43
N PHE A 105 -5.50 5.91 -6.03
CA PHE A 105 -5.36 7.24 -6.62
C PHE A 105 -5.66 7.28 -8.12
N GLY A 106 -6.24 6.21 -8.70
CA GLY A 106 -6.64 6.16 -10.10
C GLY A 106 -5.48 6.20 -11.11
N MET A 107 -4.25 5.95 -10.67
CA MET A 107 -3.06 5.86 -11.53
C MET A 107 -2.95 4.49 -12.22
N LEU A 108 -3.48 3.46 -11.58
CA LEU A 108 -3.62 2.09 -12.09
C LEU A 108 -5.10 1.78 -12.26
N ILE A 109 -5.47 1.28 -13.44
CA ILE A 109 -6.81 0.79 -13.74
C ILE A 109 -6.72 -0.70 -14.07
N ILE A 110 -7.55 -1.52 -13.41
CA ILE A 110 -7.69 -2.95 -13.73
C ILE A 110 -8.88 -3.07 -14.69
N GLU A 111 -8.62 -3.20 -15.98
CA GLU A 111 -9.66 -3.26 -17.01
C GLU A 111 -10.31 -4.65 -17.11
N LYS A 112 -9.57 -5.70 -16.79
CA LYS A 112 -10.00 -7.10 -16.84
C LYS A 112 -9.35 -7.90 -15.70
N GLY A 113 -10.05 -8.90 -15.17
CA GLY A 113 -9.46 -9.92 -14.28
C GLY A 113 -9.21 -9.47 -12.84
N ILE A 114 -10.12 -8.68 -12.25
CA ILE A 114 -9.96 -8.15 -10.88
C ILE A 114 -9.80 -9.23 -9.80
N SER A 115 -10.42 -10.40 -10.00
CA SER A 115 -10.33 -11.57 -9.11
C SER A 115 -8.98 -12.29 -9.16
N ASP A 116 -8.19 -12.05 -10.20
CA ASP A 116 -6.85 -12.62 -10.36
C ASP A 116 -5.77 -11.58 -10.02
N SER A 117 -6.13 -10.30 -10.13
CA SER A 117 -5.32 -9.17 -9.68
C SER A 117 -4.96 -9.23 -8.19
N ASP A 118 -5.89 -9.66 -7.33
CA ASP A 118 -5.64 -9.74 -5.88
C ASP A 118 -4.56 -10.78 -5.52
N LYS A 119 -4.59 -11.96 -6.17
CA LYS A 119 -3.57 -13.01 -6.06
C LYS A 119 -2.24 -12.50 -6.56
N PHE A 120 -2.23 -11.83 -7.71
CA PHE A 120 -1.00 -11.27 -8.27
C PHE A 120 -0.36 -10.23 -7.34
N ILE A 121 -1.14 -9.28 -6.79
CA ILE A 121 -0.60 -8.25 -5.89
C ILE A 121 0.07 -8.88 -4.66
N TRP A 122 -0.48 -9.98 -4.13
CA TRP A 122 0.14 -10.71 -3.03
C TRP A 122 1.46 -11.39 -3.46
N ILE A 123 1.46 -12.09 -4.59
CA ILE A 123 2.65 -12.77 -5.14
C ILE A 123 3.76 -11.76 -5.41
N ASP A 124 3.42 -10.68 -6.09
CA ASP A 124 4.34 -9.60 -6.43
C ASP A 124 5.02 -9.04 -5.18
N SER A 125 4.25 -8.82 -4.13
CA SER A 125 4.79 -8.32 -2.88
C SER A 125 5.70 -9.32 -2.17
N LYS A 126 5.36 -10.62 -2.25
CA LYS A 126 6.21 -11.72 -1.77
C LYS A 126 7.55 -11.77 -2.51
N ILE A 127 7.53 -11.61 -3.83
CA ILE A 127 8.73 -11.60 -4.68
C ILE A 127 9.57 -10.36 -4.37
N ARG A 128 8.97 -9.16 -4.38
CA ARG A 128 9.67 -7.89 -4.11
C ARG A 128 10.32 -7.88 -2.74
N GLY A 129 9.69 -8.46 -1.72
CA GLY A 129 10.33 -8.56 -0.43
C GLY A 129 11.47 -9.57 -0.33
N LYS A 130 11.44 -10.67 -1.10
CA LYS A 130 12.61 -11.54 -1.27
C LYS A 130 13.73 -10.80 -2.02
N MET A 131 13.42 -10.01 -3.05
CA MET A 131 14.38 -9.12 -3.73
C MET A 131 15.02 -8.14 -2.74
N LEU A 132 14.22 -7.46 -1.91
CA LEU A 132 14.71 -6.54 -0.89
C LEU A 132 15.67 -7.21 0.10
N LYS A 133 15.36 -8.44 0.56
CA LYS A 133 16.27 -9.21 1.43
C LYS A 133 17.61 -9.48 0.75
N ILE A 134 17.61 -9.83 -0.54
CA ILE A 134 18.84 -10.05 -1.32
C ILE A 134 19.63 -8.74 -1.44
N ILE A 135 18.96 -7.64 -1.78
CA ILE A 135 19.58 -6.32 -1.96
C ILE A 135 20.19 -5.81 -0.66
N ASN A 136 19.49 -5.95 0.46
CA ASN A 136 20.02 -5.58 1.78
C ASN A 136 21.24 -6.44 2.13
N LYS A 137 21.20 -7.76 1.89
CA LYS A 137 22.37 -8.62 2.10
C LYS A 137 23.59 -8.18 1.28
N ILE A 138 23.39 -7.77 0.03
CA ILE A 138 24.45 -7.25 -0.85
C ILE A 138 25.01 -5.93 -0.29
N LYS A 139 24.14 -5.01 0.14
CA LYS A 139 24.53 -3.65 0.55
C LYS A 139 25.21 -3.57 1.90
N THR A 140 24.71 -4.27 2.92
CA THR A 140 25.05 -3.93 4.31
C THR A 140 25.86 -4.99 5.03
N ASN A 141 25.95 -6.22 4.51
CA ASN A 141 26.50 -7.38 5.22
C ASN A 141 25.94 -7.56 6.67
N HIS A 142 24.83 -6.89 7.00
CA HIS A 142 24.21 -6.79 8.32
C HIS A 142 22.69 -6.75 8.20
N GLU A 143 22.00 -7.48 9.06
CA GLU A 143 20.57 -7.28 9.33
C GLU A 143 20.36 -5.89 9.96
N VAL A 144 19.68 -4.99 9.24
CA VAL A 144 19.24 -3.72 9.82
C VAL A 144 18.10 -4.02 10.79
N LYS A 145 18.42 -4.11 12.09
CA LYS A 145 17.45 -4.07 13.19
C LYS A 145 17.38 -2.64 13.73
N ASP A 146 16.50 -1.81 13.17
CA ASP A 146 16.17 -0.51 13.76
C ASP A 146 14.70 -0.50 14.20
N LYS A 147 14.40 0.18 15.32
CA LYS A 147 13.10 0.25 16.03
C LYS A 147 11.95 0.72 15.12
N TYR A 148 12.27 1.45 14.05
CA TYR A 148 11.32 2.04 13.10
C TYR A 148 11.13 1.22 11.82
N THR A 149 11.85 0.11 11.66
CA THR A 149 11.76 -0.75 10.48
C THR A 149 10.71 -1.83 10.76
N LEU A 150 9.58 -1.76 10.06
CA LEU A 150 8.60 -2.84 10.08
C LEU A 150 9.29 -4.13 9.62
N SER A 151 9.18 -5.22 10.38
CA SER A 151 9.73 -6.49 9.92
C SER A 151 9.03 -6.87 8.61
N TYR A 152 9.74 -7.56 7.72
CA TYR A 152 9.12 -8.01 6.47
C TYR A 152 7.88 -8.89 6.72
N GLU A 153 7.89 -9.66 7.81
CA GLU A 153 6.75 -10.46 8.25
C GLU A 153 5.56 -9.58 8.67
N ASP A 154 5.81 -8.49 9.40
CA ASP A 154 4.77 -7.50 9.74
C ASP A 154 4.23 -6.77 8.51
N TYR A 155 5.07 -6.52 7.50
CA TYR A 155 4.65 -5.93 6.23
C TYR A 155 3.74 -6.89 5.46
N LEU A 156 4.11 -8.16 5.43
CA LEU A 156 3.29 -9.21 4.81
C LEU A 156 1.96 -9.40 5.54
N LEU A 157 1.94 -9.31 6.88
CA LEU A 157 0.71 -9.33 7.67
C LEU A 157 -0.18 -8.11 7.40
N LEU A 158 0.42 -6.92 7.25
CA LEU A 158 -0.30 -5.72 6.84
C LEU A 158 -0.92 -5.91 5.44
N GLN A 159 -0.16 -6.43 4.50
CA GLN A 159 -0.66 -6.72 3.16
C GLN A 159 -1.71 -7.81 3.11
N GLU A 160 -1.59 -8.86 3.93
CA GLU A 160 -2.62 -9.90 4.05
C GLU A 160 -3.92 -9.34 4.64
N ARG A 161 -3.83 -8.40 5.59
CA ARG A 161 -5.00 -7.64 6.05
C ARG A 161 -5.60 -6.76 4.94
N VAL A 162 -4.77 -6.21 4.05
CA VAL A 162 -5.26 -5.49 2.87
C VAL A 162 -5.88 -6.47 1.85
N ARG A 163 -5.33 -7.67 1.66
CA ARG A 163 -5.92 -8.75 0.84
C ARG A 163 -7.32 -9.13 1.31
N LEU A 164 -7.51 -9.30 2.63
CA LEU A 164 -8.83 -9.54 3.22
C LEU A 164 -9.80 -8.35 3.03
N LYS A 165 -9.29 -7.13 2.90
CA LYS A 165 -10.08 -5.94 2.56
C LYS A 165 -10.36 -5.81 1.05
N LEU A 166 -9.46 -6.29 0.18
CA LEU A 166 -9.61 -6.31 -1.27
C LEU A 166 -10.69 -7.29 -1.73
N LYS A 167 -10.75 -8.48 -1.11
CA LYS A 167 -11.84 -9.44 -1.35
C LYS A 167 -13.22 -8.81 -1.06
N LYS A 168 -13.29 -8.00 0.00
CA LYS A 168 -14.45 -7.15 0.32
C LYS A 168 -14.63 -5.94 -0.59
N PHE A 169 -13.60 -5.49 -1.31
CA PHE A 169 -13.67 -4.34 -2.22
C PHE A 169 -14.51 -4.66 -3.46
N SER A 170 -14.47 -5.92 -3.92
CA SER A 170 -15.41 -6.43 -4.92
C SER A 170 -16.86 -6.57 -4.41
N GLU A 171 -17.04 -6.57 -3.08
CA GLU A 171 -18.34 -6.67 -2.39
C GLU A 171 -18.77 -5.34 -1.73
N LEU A 172 -18.00 -4.26 -1.90
CA LEU A 172 -18.31 -2.97 -1.29
C LEU A 172 -19.58 -2.43 -1.93
N LYS A 173 -20.70 -2.50 -1.19
CA LYS A 173 -21.94 -1.79 -1.51
C LYS A 173 -21.80 -0.27 -1.42
N GLU A 174 -20.75 0.23 -0.77
CA GLU A 174 -20.48 1.66 -0.61
C GLU A 174 -19.32 2.11 -1.51
N ILE A 175 -19.57 3.23 -2.18
CA ILE A 175 -18.61 3.97 -2.99
C ILE A 175 -17.38 4.32 -2.12
N PRO A 176 -16.16 4.00 -2.57
CA PRO A 176 -14.94 4.38 -1.86
C PRO A 176 -14.89 5.89 -1.54
N TRP A 177 -14.42 6.24 -0.35
CA TRP A 177 -14.40 7.61 0.18
C TRP A 177 -13.66 8.65 -0.70
N TYR A 178 -12.85 8.23 -1.67
CA TYR A 178 -12.18 9.10 -2.64
C TYR A 178 -13.06 9.46 -3.87
N LEU A 179 -14.22 8.83 -4.02
CA LEU A 179 -15.26 9.22 -4.99
C LEU A 179 -16.33 10.10 -4.32
N ALA A 180 -16.00 10.74 -3.20
CA ALA A 180 -16.88 11.67 -2.52
C ALA A 180 -17.15 12.90 -3.40
N SER A 181 -18.43 13.17 -3.66
CA SER A 181 -18.86 14.42 -4.25
C SER A 181 -19.10 15.47 -3.16
N PRO A 182 -19.16 16.78 -3.49
CA PRO A 182 -19.46 17.83 -2.51
C PRO A 182 -20.79 17.63 -1.78
N GLU A 183 -21.73 16.88 -2.34
CA GLU A 183 -23.03 16.58 -1.73
C GLU A 183 -22.96 15.45 -0.69
N ASN A 184 -21.88 14.66 -0.68
CA ASN A 184 -21.73 13.54 0.25
C ASN A 184 -21.43 14.03 1.67
N LYS A 185 -22.32 13.69 2.60
CA LYS A 185 -22.11 13.94 4.04
C LYS A 185 -21.16 12.91 4.62
N ASP A 186 -19.86 13.13 4.44
CA ASP A 186 -18.82 12.26 4.96
C ASP A 186 -17.72 13.06 5.67
N SER A 187 -17.04 12.43 6.63
CA SER A 187 -15.86 12.97 7.29
C SER A 187 -15.06 11.86 7.95
N ILE A 188 -13.76 12.08 8.15
CA ILE A 188 -12.92 11.13 8.89
C ILE A 188 -13.46 10.87 10.31
N GLY A 189 -14.03 11.89 10.94
CA GLY A 189 -14.67 11.78 12.26
C GLY A 189 -15.89 10.86 12.27
N LEU A 190 -16.74 10.94 11.23
CA LEU A 190 -17.91 10.07 11.04
C LEU A 190 -17.49 8.63 10.78
N ARG A 191 -16.49 8.40 9.92
CA ARG A 191 -15.99 7.05 9.62
C ARG A 191 -15.42 6.35 10.85
N ILE A 192 -14.78 7.10 11.75
CA ILE A 192 -14.26 6.54 13.01
C ILE A 192 -15.39 6.18 13.98
N GLU A 193 -16.46 6.98 14.04
CA GLU A 193 -17.66 6.62 14.83
C GLU A 193 -18.36 5.37 14.30
N GLN A 194 -18.51 5.28 12.97
CA GLN A 194 -19.07 4.09 12.33
C GLN A 194 -18.24 2.86 12.65
N ARG A 195 -16.91 2.94 12.47
CA ARG A 195 -15.96 1.86 12.81
C ARG A 195 -16.02 1.44 14.27
N ALA A 196 -16.13 2.39 15.19
CA ALA A 196 -16.25 2.12 16.62
C ALA A 196 -17.56 1.40 16.98
N LYS A 197 -18.64 1.64 16.23
CA LYS A 197 -19.93 0.95 16.40
C LYS A 197 -19.93 -0.45 15.77
N GLU A 198 -19.43 -0.57 14.54
CA GLU A 198 -19.47 -1.82 13.78
C GLU A 198 -18.44 -2.85 14.26
N TYR A 199 -17.25 -2.39 14.67
CA TYR A 199 -16.12 -3.24 15.01
C TYR A 199 -15.41 -2.78 16.29
N PRO A 200 -16.11 -2.68 17.44
CA PRO A 200 -15.60 -2.03 18.64
C PRO A 200 -14.27 -2.61 19.12
N ASP A 201 -14.14 -3.93 19.14
CA ASP A 201 -12.98 -4.65 19.69
C ASP A 201 -11.86 -4.86 18.66
N ARG A 202 -12.07 -4.50 17.39
CA ARG A 202 -11.00 -4.59 16.39
C ARG A 202 -9.98 -3.49 16.62
N MET A 203 -8.72 -3.84 16.40
CA MET A 203 -7.60 -2.90 16.53
C MET A 203 -7.66 -1.79 15.47
N ALA A 204 -7.63 -0.54 15.92
CA ALA A 204 -7.62 0.65 15.09
C ALA A 204 -6.22 1.25 14.95
N MET A 205 -5.43 1.20 16.02
CA MET A 205 -4.08 1.76 16.04
C MET A 205 -3.14 0.87 16.86
N TYR A 206 -1.93 0.70 16.33
CA TYR A 206 -0.77 0.17 17.03
C TYR A 206 0.30 1.26 16.99
N TYR A 207 0.87 1.58 18.14
CA TYR A 207 1.98 2.53 18.25
C TYR A 207 2.91 2.06 19.35
N GLU A 208 4.13 1.63 19.00
CA GLU A 208 5.05 0.95 19.93
C GLU A 208 4.33 -0.17 20.73
N GLU A 209 4.34 -0.09 22.05
CA GLU A 209 3.64 -1.03 22.93
C GLU A 209 2.15 -0.70 23.13
N GLU A 210 1.72 0.47 22.66
CA GLU A 210 0.34 0.93 22.79
C GLU A 210 -0.57 0.35 21.71
N LYS A 211 -1.78 0.00 22.14
CA LYS A 211 -2.80 -0.67 21.33
C LYS A 211 -4.15 -0.05 21.64
N TYR A 212 -4.81 0.47 20.61
CA TYR A 212 -6.15 1.03 20.71
C TYR A 212 -7.13 0.28 19.80
N THR A 213 -8.19 -0.25 20.39
CA THR A 213 -9.36 -0.75 19.65
C THR A 213 -10.14 0.40 19.01
N ASN A 214 -11.01 0.14 18.02
CA ASN A 214 -11.83 1.20 17.40
C ASN A 214 -12.67 1.95 18.44
N LYS A 215 -13.20 1.23 19.45
CA LYS A 215 -13.93 1.84 20.55
C LYS A 215 -13.06 2.80 21.35
N GLN A 216 -11.92 2.32 21.86
CA GLN A 216 -11.00 3.14 22.67
C GLN A 216 -10.46 4.33 21.88
N PHE A 217 -10.13 4.12 20.60
CA PHE A 217 -9.63 5.15 19.72
C PHE A 217 -10.65 6.29 19.57
N ASN A 218 -11.91 5.95 19.26
CA ASN A 218 -12.98 6.95 19.16
C ASN A 218 -13.27 7.64 20.50
N GLU A 219 -13.22 6.92 21.62
CA GLU A 219 -13.38 7.50 22.96
C GLU A 219 -12.27 8.49 23.31
N TRP A 220 -11.01 8.18 23.00
CA TRP A 220 -9.89 9.11 23.14
C TRP A 220 -10.08 10.34 22.28
N THR A 221 -10.36 10.16 20.98
CA THR A 221 -10.65 11.26 20.07
C THR A 221 -11.79 12.15 20.57
N ASN A 222 -12.88 11.55 21.06
CA ASN A 222 -14.02 12.32 21.58
C ASN A 222 -13.66 13.11 22.85
N ARG A 223 -12.76 12.61 23.70
CA ARG A 223 -12.25 13.38 24.85
C ARG A 223 -11.47 14.61 24.40
N TYR A 224 -10.56 14.47 23.43
CA TYR A 224 -9.84 15.61 22.86
C TYR A 224 -10.78 16.60 22.17
N ALA A 225 -11.76 16.10 21.39
CA ALA A 225 -12.73 16.95 20.70
C ALA A 225 -13.53 17.80 21.69
N ASN A 226 -14.02 17.19 22.76
CA ASN A 226 -14.73 17.90 23.82
C ASN A 226 -13.83 18.90 24.57
N TYR A 227 -12.55 18.57 24.78
CA TYR A 227 -11.60 19.50 25.38
C TYR A 227 -11.37 20.72 24.47
N PHE A 228 -11.10 20.50 23.18
CA PHE A 228 -10.89 21.57 22.21
C PHE A 228 -12.12 22.46 22.05
N LEU A 229 -13.32 21.88 22.02
CA LEU A 229 -14.57 22.64 21.91
C LEU A 229 -14.86 23.44 23.17
N ASN A 230 -14.79 22.81 24.35
CA ASN A 230 -15.34 23.40 25.58
C ASN A 230 -14.31 24.11 26.46
N LYS A 231 -13.03 23.71 26.40
CA LYS A 231 -11.96 24.28 27.23
C LYS A 231 -11.05 25.21 26.45
N VAL A 232 -10.69 24.85 25.22
CA VAL A 232 -9.91 25.73 24.34
C VAL A 232 -10.81 26.75 23.63
N GLY A 233 -12.06 26.37 23.33
CA GLY A 233 -13.03 27.25 22.69
C GLY A 233 -12.90 27.29 21.17
N LEU A 234 -12.28 26.27 20.56
CA LEU A 234 -12.15 26.16 19.11
C LEU A 234 -13.52 25.93 18.45
N LYS A 235 -13.73 26.54 17.30
CA LYS A 235 -14.96 26.50 16.52
C LYS A 235 -14.70 25.97 15.12
N LYS A 236 -15.76 25.51 14.48
CA LYS A 236 -15.72 25.07 13.09
C LYS A 236 -15.16 26.18 12.20
N GLY A 237 -14.17 25.85 11.38
CA GLY A 237 -13.47 26.77 10.49
C GLY A 237 -12.19 27.38 11.07
N ASP A 238 -11.97 27.26 12.39
CA ASP A 238 -10.71 27.71 12.99
C ASP A 238 -9.54 26.86 12.49
N VAL A 239 -8.35 27.48 12.45
CA VAL A 239 -7.08 26.80 12.17
C VAL A 239 -6.29 26.69 13.47
N ALA A 240 -5.91 25.48 13.86
CA ALA A 240 -5.08 25.23 15.03
C ALA A 240 -3.74 24.63 14.62
N VAL A 241 -2.65 25.22 15.10
CA VAL A 241 -1.30 24.67 14.91
C VAL A 241 -1.09 23.51 15.87
N VAL A 242 -0.69 22.37 15.33
CA VAL A 242 -0.35 21.16 16.07
C VAL A 242 1.16 20.96 15.99
N PHE A 243 1.82 21.17 17.11
CA PHE A 243 3.26 20.98 17.27
C PHE A 243 3.50 19.91 18.33
N LEU A 244 3.67 18.67 17.88
CA LEU A 244 3.80 17.48 18.71
C LEU A 244 4.87 16.57 18.09
N GLU A 245 5.68 15.96 18.95
CA GLU A 245 6.60 14.90 18.52
C GLU A 245 5.81 13.68 18.00
N ASN A 246 6.50 12.77 17.30
CA ASN A 246 5.88 11.56 16.76
C ASN A 246 5.41 10.63 17.90
N ARG A 247 4.12 10.69 18.25
CA ARG A 247 3.46 9.93 19.32
C ARG A 247 2.02 9.57 18.94
N SER A 248 1.43 8.57 19.60
CA SER A 248 0.08 8.07 19.30
C SER A 248 -0.99 9.16 19.36
N GLU A 249 -0.82 10.14 20.26
CA GLU A 249 -1.78 11.22 20.49
C GLU A 249 -1.93 12.17 19.31
N ILE A 250 -0.96 12.24 18.40
CA ILE A 250 -1.10 13.07 17.19
C ILE A 250 -2.33 12.64 16.38
N MET A 251 -2.63 11.34 16.35
CA MET A 251 -3.81 10.82 15.67
C MET A 251 -5.11 11.22 16.39
N PHE A 252 -5.12 11.15 17.72
CA PHE A 252 -6.29 11.60 18.50
C PHE A 252 -6.56 13.08 18.28
N VAL A 253 -5.52 13.93 18.27
CA VAL A 253 -5.62 15.38 18.12
C VAL A 253 -6.16 15.77 16.74
N ILE A 254 -5.57 15.23 15.66
CA ILE A 254 -5.97 15.56 14.29
C ILE A 254 -7.42 15.19 14.04
N ILE A 255 -7.82 13.99 14.46
CA ILE A 255 -9.18 13.51 14.25
C ILE A 255 -10.16 14.28 15.15
N ALA A 256 -9.77 14.62 16.39
CA ALA A 256 -10.60 15.39 17.29
C ALA A 256 -10.91 16.77 16.71
N MET A 257 -9.91 17.45 16.15
CA MET A 257 -10.09 18.72 15.43
C MET A 257 -11.00 18.53 14.21
N ALA A 258 -10.78 17.48 13.41
CA ALA A 258 -11.64 17.19 12.27
C ALA A 258 -13.10 16.94 12.66
N LYS A 259 -13.37 16.25 13.77
CA LYS A 259 -14.74 16.01 14.30
C LYS A 259 -15.48 17.31 14.62
N ILE A 260 -14.78 18.33 15.10
CA ILE A 260 -15.36 19.65 15.41
C ILE A 260 -15.24 20.64 14.25
N GLY A 261 -14.73 20.21 13.09
CA GLY A 261 -14.58 21.02 11.90
C GLY A 261 -13.45 22.05 11.96
N VAL A 262 -12.43 21.82 12.80
CA VAL A 262 -11.21 22.62 12.91
C VAL A 262 -10.15 22.07 11.96
N ILE A 263 -9.37 22.97 11.35
CA ILE A 263 -8.27 22.63 10.45
C ILE A 263 -6.99 22.50 11.28
N SER A 264 -6.41 21.30 11.31
CA SER A 264 -5.13 21.05 11.98
C SER A 264 -3.96 21.39 11.05
N SER A 265 -3.18 22.42 11.37
CA SER A 265 -1.93 22.75 10.70
C SER A 265 -0.77 22.04 11.38
N LEU A 266 -0.21 21.00 10.74
CA LEU A 266 0.81 20.13 11.34
C LEU A 266 2.20 20.70 11.09
N ILE A 267 2.95 20.96 12.17
CA ILE A 267 4.35 21.34 12.09
C ILE A 267 5.20 20.16 12.55
N ASN A 268 6.11 19.71 11.70
CA ASN A 268 7.05 18.65 12.03
C ASN A 268 8.12 19.18 12.99
N THR A 269 8.35 18.48 14.10
CA THR A 269 9.31 18.88 15.14
C THR A 269 10.78 18.71 14.73
N ARG A 270 11.07 18.10 13.58
CA ARG A 270 12.42 17.82 13.05
C ARG A 270 12.77 18.57 11.76
N GLN A 271 12.22 19.78 11.56
CA GLN A 271 12.65 20.64 10.45
C GLN A 271 14.03 21.23 10.67
#